data_AF-A0A2A8VE35-F1
#
_entry.id   AF-A0A2A8VE35-F1
#
_cell.length_a   1.000
_cell.length_b   1.000
_cell.length_c   1.000
_cell.angle_alpha   90.00
_cell.angle_beta   90.00
_cell.angle_gamma   90.00
#
_symmetry.space_group_name_H-M   'P 1'
#
loop_
_entity.id
_entity.type
_entity.pdbx_description
1 polymer ?
#
loop_
_entity_poly.entity_id
_entity_poly.type
_entity_poly.pdbx_seq_one_letter_code
_entity_poly.pdbx_strand_id
1 'polypeptide(L)'
;MGRLLKQKWLLLKISHKRSEMISLGEKLGLCAQETIKCSQQLDQLLNDYEKCTNHDVSPPLQESSSEFGQYIKSLLKRTAS
;
A
#
# COMPACT_ATOMS: atom_id res chain seq x y z
N MET A 1 13.71 -24.28 0.59
CA MET A 1 13.30 -24.02 1.99
C MET A 1 13.25 -22.54 2.35
N GLY A 2 14.23 -21.69 2.00
CA GLY A 2 14.26 -20.28 2.47
C GLY A 2 13.12 -19.36 1.99
N ARG A 3 12.62 -19.54 0.75
CA ARG A 3 11.57 -18.66 0.19
C ARG A 3 10.24 -18.75 0.94
N LEU A 4 9.79 -19.96 1.29
CA LEU A 4 8.53 -20.18 2.02
C LEU A 4 8.58 -19.62 3.44
N LEU A 5 9.73 -19.75 4.13
CA LEU A 5 9.93 -19.16 5.44
C LEU A 5 9.90 -17.62 5.38
N LYS A 6 10.56 -17.03 4.38
CA LYS A 6 10.52 -15.59 4.13
C LYS A 6 9.10 -15.10 3.84
N GLN A 7 8.34 -15.82 3.03
CA GLN A 7 6.94 -15.52 2.72
C GLN A 7 6.07 -15.53 3.99
N LYS A 8 6.15 -16.58 4.81
CA LYS A 8 5.42 -16.67 6.07
C LYS A 8 5.79 -15.56 7.05
N TRP A 9 7.07 -15.24 7.15
CA TRP A 9 7.54 -14.15 8.01
C TRP A 9 7.01 -12.78 7.57
N LEU A 10 7.01 -12.51 6.26
CA LEU A 10 6.44 -11.28 5.70
C LEU A 10 4.93 -11.18 5.99
N LEU A 11 4.17 -12.26 5.84
CA LEU A 11 2.73 -12.28 6.19
C LEU A 11 2.48 -11.94 7.66
N LEU A 12 3.25 -12.53 8.57
CA LEU A 12 3.13 -12.22 10.01
C LEU A 12 3.40 -10.74 10.27
N LYS A 13 4.44 -10.18 9.63
CA LYS A 13 4.82 -8.78 9.79
C LYS A 13 3.78 -7.82 9.20
N ILE A 14 3.21 -8.15 8.05
CA ILE A 14 2.09 -7.41 7.44
C ILE A 14 0.88 -7.40 8.38
N SER A 15 0.50 -8.55 8.92
CA SER A 15 -0.65 -8.66 9.83
C SER A 15 -0.47 -7.83 11.10
N HIS A 16 0.72 -7.89 11.69
CA HIS A 16 1.07 -7.09 12.86
C HIS A 16 0.99 -5.59 12.52
N LYS A 17 1.66 -5.19 11.43
CA LYS A 17 1.75 -3.77 11.05
C LYS A 17 0.40 -3.17 10.66
N ARG A 18 -0.48 -3.96 10.04
CA ARG A 18 -1.87 -3.57 9.76
C ARG A 18 -2.64 -3.29 11.05
N SER A 19 -2.48 -4.14 12.07
CA SER A 19 -3.12 -3.95 13.37
C SER A 19 -2.62 -2.68 14.07
N GLU A 20 -1.32 -2.42 14.01
CA GLU A 20 -0.73 -1.17 14.50
C GLU A 20 -1.29 0.07 13.79
N MET A 21 -1.38 0.03 12.45
CA MET A 21 -1.92 1.14 11.65
C MET A 21 -3.37 1.43 12.00
N ILE A 22 -4.21 0.38 12.17
CA ILE A 22 -5.61 0.54 12.59
C ILE A 22 -5.67 1.19 13.97
N SER A 23 -4.90 0.70 14.94
CA SER A 23 -4.89 1.29 16.29
C SER A 23 -4.41 2.75 16.30
N LEU A 24 -3.43 3.10 15.47
CA LEU A 24 -2.97 4.48 15.32
C LEU A 24 -4.01 5.36 14.61
N GLY A 25 -4.68 4.83 13.59
CA GLY A 25 -5.78 5.51 12.90
C GLY A 25 -6.96 5.81 13.83
N GLU A 26 -7.29 4.89 14.72
CA GLU A 26 -8.33 5.08 15.74
C GLU A 26 -7.92 6.09 16.82
N LYS A 27 -6.65 6.10 17.24
CA LYS A 27 -6.16 6.96 18.34
C LYS A 27 -5.80 8.38 17.90
N LEU A 28 -5.12 8.51 16.77
CA LEU A 28 -4.50 9.76 16.30
C LEU A 28 -5.18 10.30 15.04
N GLY A 29 -6.00 9.50 14.38
CA GLY A 29 -6.57 9.79 13.07
C GLY A 29 -5.69 9.32 11.91
N LEU A 30 -6.31 9.20 10.74
CA LEU A 30 -5.63 8.71 9.53
C LEU A 30 -4.63 9.69 8.94
N CYS A 31 -4.80 10.98 9.21
CA CYS A 31 -3.90 12.05 8.74
C CYS A 31 -2.74 12.32 9.70
N ALA A 32 -2.67 11.65 10.85
CA ALA A 32 -1.54 11.78 11.76
C ALA A 32 -0.26 11.27 11.10
N GLN A 33 0.85 11.95 11.35
CA GLN A 33 2.14 11.62 10.75
C GLN A 33 2.55 10.18 11.08
N GLU A 34 2.23 9.70 12.28
CA GLU A 34 2.49 8.35 12.75
C GLU A 34 1.67 7.31 11.97
N THR A 35 0.40 7.59 11.70
CA THR A 35 -0.48 6.71 10.92
C THR A 35 -0.05 6.67 9.45
N ILE A 36 0.33 7.81 8.87
CA ILE A 36 0.87 7.91 7.51
C ILE A 36 2.20 7.15 7.40
N LYS A 37 3.10 7.30 8.38
CA LYS A 37 4.35 6.55 8.41
C LYS A 37 4.10 5.04 8.55
N CYS A 38 3.10 4.66 9.35
CA CYS A 38 2.71 3.27 9.53
C CYS A 38 2.16 2.67 8.22
N SER A 39 1.36 3.42 7.46
CA SER A 39 0.83 2.99 6.16
C SER A 39 1.93 2.81 5.12
N GLN A 40 2.89 3.74 5.04
CA GLN A 40 4.06 3.60 4.16
C GLN A 40 4.91 2.35 4.49
N GLN A 41 5.10 2.06 5.78
CA GLN A 41 5.82 0.87 6.21
C GLN A 41 5.06 -0.42 5.88
N LEU A 42 3.72 -0.41 6.01
CA LEU A 42 2.87 -1.52 5.62
C LEU A 42 2.93 -1.78 4.11
N ASP A 43 2.89 -0.72 3.31
CA ASP A 43 3.00 -0.79 1.86
C ASP A 43 4.33 -1.42 1.42
N GLN A 44 5.45 -1.01 2.03
CA GLN A 44 6.75 -1.61 1.78
C GLN A 44 6.77 -3.12 2.08
N LEU A 45 6.13 -3.55 3.16
CA LEU A 45 6.04 -4.98 3.51
C LEU A 45 5.20 -5.76 2.50
N LEU A 46 4.12 -5.17 1.98
CA LEU A 46 3.29 -5.75 0.93
C LEU A 46 4.07 -5.89 -0.38
N ASN A 47 4.80 -4.84 -0.78
CA ASN A 47 5.67 -4.87 -1.96
C ASN A 47 6.77 -5.94 -1.84
N ASP A 48 7.38 -6.08 -0.67
CA ASP A 48 8.41 -7.09 -0.42
C ASP A 48 7.83 -8.51 -0.43
N TYR A 49 6.61 -8.68 0.05
CA TYR A 49 5.87 -9.94 -0.04
C TYR A 49 5.56 -10.29 -1.49
N GLU A 50 5.03 -9.34 -2.25
CA GLU A 50 4.69 -9.52 -3.67
C GLU A 50 5.93 -9.91 -4.51
N LYS A 51 7.07 -9.27 -4.27
CA LYS A 51 8.37 -9.64 -4.89
C LYS A 51 8.83 -11.04 -4.50
N CYS A 52 8.49 -11.51 -3.30
CA CYS A 52 8.81 -12.86 -2.86
C CYS A 52 7.86 -13.91 -3.48
N THR A 53 6.64 -13.53 -3.83
CA THR A 53 5.63 -14.43 -4.40
C THR A 53 5.64 -14.47 -5.94
N ASN A 54 5.97 -13.37 -6.62
CA ASN A 54 5.84 -13.23 -8.07
C ASN A 54 7.21 -13.01 -8.75
N HIS A 55 7.67 -13.98 -9.55
CA HIS A 55 8.63 -13.73 -10.63
C HIS A 55 7.93 -13.67 -12.00
N ASP A 56 6.61 -13.84 -12.08
CA ASP A 56 5.87 -13.78 -13.34
C ASP A 56 4.70 -12.80 -13.20
N VAL A 57 4.82 -11.67 -13.91
CA VAL A 57 3.80 -10.69 -14.29
C VAL A 57 3.14 -9.85 -13.17
N SER A 58 3.79 -8.75 -12.78
CA SER A 58 3.28 -7.35 -12.90
C SER A 58 3.92 -6.41 -11.86
N PRO A 59 4.13 -5.10 -12.19
CA PRO A 59 4.58 -4.06 -11.26
C PRO A 59 3.51 -3.73 -10.19
N PRO A 60 3.90 -3.04 -9.10
CA PRO A 60 3.09 -2.87 -7.90
C PRO A 60 1.76 -2.15 -8.20
N LEU A 61 0.65 -2.79 -7.83
CA LEU A 61 -0.67 -2.19 -7.94
C LEU A 61 -0.91 -1.19 -6.80
N GLN A 62 -0.76 0.11 -7.10
CA GLN A 62 -1.91 1.03 -7.03
C GLN A 62 -1.71 2.31 -7.85
N GLU A 63 -1.41 2.21 -9.15
CA GLU A 63 -2.23 2.96 -10.10
C GLU A 63 -3.48 2.09 -10.27
N SER A 64 -4.48 2.27 -9.39
CA SER A 64 -5.84 1.96 -9.80
C SER A 64 -6.00 2.57 -11.19
N SER A 65 -6.57 1.86 -12.17
CA SER A 65 -7.23 2.53 -13.30
C SER A 65 -8.25 3.46 -12.68
N SER A 66 -7.78 4.66 -12.39
CA SER A 66 -8.40 5.55 -11.45
C SER A 66 -9.39 6.27 -12.32
N GLU A 67 -10.65 5.86 -12.28
CA GLU A 67 -11.74 6.74 -12.72
C GLU A 67 -11.50 8.15 -12.16
N PHE A 68 -10.94 8.24 -10.94
CA PHE A 68 -10.47 9.47 -10.32
C PHE A 68 -9.28 10.13 -11.05
N GLY A 69 -8.24 9.41 -11.45
CA GLY A 69 -7.13 9.94 -12.25
C GLY A 69 -7.55 10.38 -13.66
N GLN A 70 -8.48 9.65 -14.29
CA GLN A 70 -9.13 10.07 -15.54
C GLN A 70 -10.05 11.28 -15.32
N TYR A 71 -10.76 11.35 -14.20
CA TYR A 71 -11.62 12.47 -13.81
C TYR A 71 -10.82 13.76 -13.54
N ILE A 72 -9.69 13.68 -12.82
CA ILE A 72 -8.76 14.80 -12.62
C ILE A 72 -8.23 15.30 -13.97
N LYS A 73 -7.82 14.41 -14.87
CA LYS A 73 -7.41 14.78 -16.24
C LYS A 73 -8.55 15.45 -17.02
N SER A 74 -9.80 15.01 -16.84
CA SER A 74 -10.98 15.61 -17.49
C SER A 74 -11.33 17.00 -16.93
N LEU A 75 -11.14 17.23 -15.63
CA LEU A 75 -11.36 18.51 -14.98
C LEU A 75 -10.31 19.53 -15.40
N LEU A 76 -9.03 19.16 -15.41
CA LEU A 76 -7.93 20.03 -15.83
C LEU A 76 -8.05 20.47 -17.30
N LYS A 77 -8.61 19.63 -18.17
CA LYS A 77 -8.87 19.97 -19.58
C LYS A 77 -10.03 20.96 -19.77
N ARG A 78 -10.98 21.05 -18.83
CA ARG A 78 -12.14 21.97 -18.91
C ARG A 78 -11.86 23.37 -18.40
N THR A 79 -10.82 23.56 -17.59
CA THR A 79 -10.44 24.86 -16.99
C THR A 79 -9.47 25.69 -17.86
N ALA A 80 -9.10 25.19 -19.04
CA ALA A 80 -8.14 25.83 -19.95
C ALA A 80 -8.78 26.34 -21.26
N SER A 81 -10.06 26.71 -21.24
CA SER A 81 -10.75 27.32 -22.38
C SER A 81 -11.59 28.51 -21.98
#